data_AF-A0A258TND4-F1
#
_entry.id   AF-A0A258TND4-F1
#
_cell.length_a   1.000
_cell.length_b   1.000
_cell.length_c   1.000
_cell.angle_alpha   90.00
_cell.angle_beta   90.00
_cell.angle_gamma   90.00
#
_symmetry.space_group_name_H-M   'P 1'
#
loop_
_entity.id
_entity.type
_entity.pdbx_description
1 polymer ?
#
loop_
_entity_poly.entity_id
_entity_poly.type
_entity_poly.pdbx_seq_one_letter_code
_entity_poly.pdbx_strand_id
1 'polypeptide(L)'
;MNAEVSKLSPSALENINAYWRACCYLAAGMIYLRDNPLLKQPLSEAHIKKRLLGHWGASPGLAFTYVHLNRLINKYDLNAIFLAGPGHGAPGMLAPIYLEGTYSEV
;
A
#
# COMPACT_ATOMS: atom_id res chain seq x y z
N MET A 1 -17.96 -19.23 -20.52
CA MET A 1 -18.83 -18.16 -19.98
C MET A 1 -18.09 -16.85 -20.20
N ASN A 2 -18.56 -16.01 -21.12
CA ASN A 2 -18.02 -14.67 -21.31
C ASN A 2 -18.57 -13.80 -20.19
N ALA A 3 -17.79 -13.62 -19.12
CA ALA A 3 -18.14 -12.64 -18.11
C ALA A 3 -18.13 -11.26 -18.78
N GLU A 4 -19.27 -10.55 -18.78
CA GLU A 4 -19.29 -9.15 -19.19
C GLU A 4 -18.30 -8.38 -18.31
N VAL A 5 -17.27 -7.82 -18.94
CA VAL A 5 -16.31 -6.96 -18.26
C VAL A 5 -16.99 -5.62 -18.01
N SER A 6 -17.71 -5.53 -16.89
CA SER A 6 -18.27 -4.25 -16.45
C SER A 6 -17.11 -3.32 -16.06
N LYS A 7 -17.10 -2.12 -16.65
CA LYS A 7 -16.16 -1.07 -16.25
C LYS A 7 -16.39 -0.71 -14.78
N LEU A 8 -15.32 -0.38 -14.07
CA LEU A 8 -15.42 0.17 -12.72
C LEU A 8 -16.15 1.52 -12.76
N SER A 9 -16.98 1.77 -11.75
CA SER A 9 -17.52 3.11 -11.56
C SER A 9 -16.37 4.09 -11.28
N PRO A 10 -16.52 5.38 -11.65
CA PRO A 10 -15.52 6.41 -11.33
C PRO A 10 -15.17 6.44 -9.84
N SER A 11 -16.18 6.38 -8.96
CA SER A 11 -15.98 6.36 -7.50
C SER A 11 -15.19 5.16 -7.00
N ALA A 12 -15.41 3.97 -7.56
CA ALA A 12 -14.64 2.79 -7.19
C ALA A 12 -13.18 2.94 -7.61
N LEU A 13 -12.91 3.49 -8.80
CA LEU A 13 -11.56 3.75 -9.27
C LEU A 13 -10.84 4.79 -8.40
N GLU A 14 -11.53 5.86 -8.02
CA GLU A 14 -11.01 6.90 -7.12
C GLU A 14 -10.63 6.34 -5.76
N ASN A 15 -11.49 5.51 -5.15
CA ASN A 15 -11.22 4.90 -3.86
C ASN A 15 -10.03 3.93 -3.89
N ILE A 16 -9.92 3.09 -4.94
CA ILE A 16 -8.79 2.19 -5.14
C ILE A 16 -7.49 3.00 -5.30
N ASN A 17 -7.53 4.05 -6.10
CA ASN A 17 -6.38 4.93 -6.31
C ASN A 17 -5.99 5.68 -5.02
N ALA A 18 -6.96 6.14 -4.23
CA ALA A 18 -6.71 6.77 -2.94
C ALA A 18 -6.06 5.79 -1.95
N TYR A 19 -6.55 4.55 -1.89
CA TYR A 19 -5.95 3.50 -1.06
C TYR A 19 -4.50 3.20 -1.50
N TRP A 20 -4.26 3.01 -2.80
CA TRP A 20 -2.91 2.80 -3.33
C TRP A 20 -1.97 3.96 -3.01
N ARG A 21 -2.43 5.21 -3.15
CA ARG A 21 -1.65 6.41 -2.79
C ARG A 21 -1.34 6.47 -1.29
N ALA A 22 -2.30 6.10 -0.43
CA ALA A 22 -2.07 5.99 1.01
C ALA A 22 -0.98 4.94 1.32
N CYS A 23 -1.02 3.78 0.65
CA CYS A 23 0.02 2.76 0.78
C CYS A 23 1.40 3.28 0.35
N CYS A 24 1.48 3.95 -0.80
CA CYS A 24 2.71 4.56 -1.30
C CYS A 24 3.26 5.63 -0.33
N TYR A 25 2.39 6.44 0.26
CA TYR A 25 2.76 7.45 1.24
C TYR A 25 3.36 6.81 2.51
N LEU A 26 2.70 5.78 3.05
CA LEU A 26 3.22 5.03 4.20
C LEU A 26 4.54 4.32 3.87
N ALA A 27 4.67 3.73 2.67
CA ALA A 27 5.91 3.11 2.22
C ALA A 27 7.07 4.11 2.15
N ALA A 28 6.84 5.31 1.63
CA ALA A 28 7.83 6.39 1.67
C ALA A 28 8.14 6.80 3.12
N GLY A 29 7.11 6.99 3.96
CA GLY A 29 7.29 7.30 5.38
C GLY A 29 8.15 6.27 6.11
N MET A 30 7.91 4.98 5.88
CA MET A 30 8.70 3.89 6.45
C MET A 30 10.18 3.93 6.03
N ILE A 31 10.49 4.36 4.80
CA ILE A 31 11.87 4.43 4.30
C ILE A 31 12.59 5.68 4.82
N TYR A 32 11.93 6.83 4.81
CA TYR A 32 12.58 8.13 4.98
C TYR A 32 12.32 8.80 6.33
N LEU A 33 11.12 8.67 6.91
CA LEU A 33 10.71 9.43 8.08
C LEU A 33 10.97 8.68 9.39
N ARG A 34 11.44 9.40 10.41
CA ARG A 34 11.53 8.92 11.79
C ARG A 34 10.51 9.57 12.72
N ASP A 35 9.89 10.66 12.28
CA ASP A 35 8.86 11.41 13.00
C ASP A 35 8.06 12.28 11.99
N ASN A 36 7.00 12.95 12.46
CA ASN A 36 6.09 13.78 11.67
C ASN A 36 5.50 13.04 10.46
N PRO A 37 4.95 11.82 10.63
CA PRO A 37 4.58 10.93 9.53
C PRO A 37 3.45 11.47 8.65
N LEU A 38 2.67 12.44 9.14
CA LEU A 38 1.58 13.10 8.41
C LEU A 38 1.90 14.55 8.03
N LEU A 39 3.15 14.99 8.23
CA LEU A 39 3.59 16.37 7.95
C LEU A 39 2.69 17.45 8.58
N LYS A 40 2.27 17.24 9.84
CA LYS A 40 1.46 18.22 10.60
C LYS A 40 2.21 19.53 10.88
N GLN A 41 3.53 19.48 10.82
CA GLN A 41 4.45 20.62 10.79
C GLN A 41 5.31 20.57 9.52
N PRO A 42 5.88 21.71 9.06
CA PRO A 42 6.78 21.72 7.91
C PRO A 42 7.90 20.68 8.04
N LEU A 43 8.24 20.03 6.93
CA LEU A 43 9.30 19.02 6.90
C LEU A 43 10.65 19.67 7.24
N SER A 44 11.42 19.01 8.09
CA SER A 44 12.76 19.42 8.49
C SER A 44 13.68 18.21 8.48
N GLU A 45 15.00 18.43 8.42
CA GLU A 45 15.99 17.35 8.42
C GLU A 45 15.89 16.45 9.67
N ALA A 46 15.45 17.00 10.80
CA ALA A 46 15.25 16.26 12.04
C ALA A 46 14.20 15.13 11.92
N HIS A 47 13.25 15.25 10.99
CA HIS A 47 12.24 14.21 10.71
C HIS A 47 12.76 13.09 9.80
N ILE A 48 13.92 13.24 9.18
CA ILE A 48 14.51 12.25 8.28
C ILE A 48 15.39 11.27 9.07
N LYS A 49 15.33 9.98 8.72
CA LYS A 49 16.21 8.95 9.30
C LYS A 49 17.67 9.26 8.94
N LYS A 50 18.58 9.15 9.92
CA LYS A 50 20.03 9.31 9.69
C LYS A 50 20.62 8.27 8.75
N ARG A 51 20.00 7.08 8.69
CA ARG A 51 20.34 6.00 7.78
C ARG A 51 19.09 5.57 7.03
N LEU A 52 19.10 5.74 5.72
CA LEU A 52 17.99 5.37 4.85
C LEU A 52 18.14 3.88 4.51
N LEU A 53 17.17 3.08 4.93
CA LEU A 53 17.12 1.63 4.68
C LEU A 53 15.74 1.26 4.18
N GLY A 54 15.71 0.42 3.14
CA GLY A 54 14.48 -0.03 2.48
C GLY A 54 14.57 0.17 0.96
N HIS A 55 13.69 -0.50 0.22
CA HIS A 55 13.68 -0.44 -1.24
C HIS A 55 12.38 0.18 -1.73
N TRP A 56 12.51 1.34 -2.38
CA TRP A 56 11.37 1.98 -3.02
C TRP A 56 10.93 1.27 -4.30
N GLY A 57 11.87 0.83 -5.15
CA GLY A 57 11.59 0.41 -6.53
C GLY A 57 10.43 -0.59 -6.71
N ALA A 58 10.34 -1.61 -5.85
CA ALA A 58 9.26 -2.60 -5.89
C ALA A 58 8.00 -2.22 -5.08
N SER A 59 8.10 -1.25 -4.15
CA SER A 59 7.05 -0.98 -3.16
C SER A 59 5.74 -0.47 -3.78
N PRO A 60 5.72 0.52 -4.70
CA PRO A 60 4.48 0.97 -5.35
C PRO A 60 3.79 -0.12 -6.17
N GLY A 61 4.58 -0.97 -6.84
CA GLY A 61 4.06 -2.08 -7.64
C GLY A 61 3.42 -3.16 -6.78
N LEU A 62 4.09 -3.56 -5.69
CA LEU A 62 3.52 -4.50 -4.71
C LEU A 62 2.22 -3.97 -4.09
N ALA A 63 2.21 -2.71 -3.64
CA ALA A 63 1.01 -2.08 -3.10
C ALA A 63 -0.13 -2.01 -4.13
N PHE A 64 0.19 -1.67 -5.39
CA PHE A 64 -0.79 -1.65 -6.48
C PHE A 64 -1.43 -3.02 -6.67
N THR A 65 -0.62 -4.07 -6.81
CA THR A 65 -1.11 -5.43 -7.00
C THR A 65 -1.93 -5.87 -5.79
N TYR A 66 -1.47 -5.60 -4.56
CA TYR A 66 -2.19 -5.96 -3.34
C TYR A 66 -3.58 -5.31 -3.28
N VAL A 67 -3.67 -3.99 -3.46
CA VAL A 67 -4.95 -3.25 -3.42
C VAL A 67 -5.93 -3.77 -4.48
N HIS A 68 -5.44 -4.03 -5.70
CA HIS A 68 -6.29 -4.56 -6.77
C HIS A 68 -6.71 -6.01 -6.54
N LEU A 69 -5.85 -6.86 -5.95
CA LEU A 69 -6.22 -8.22 -5.57
C LEU A 69 -7.19 -8.22 -4.40
N ASN A 70 -7.02 -7.35 -3.40
CA ASN A 70 -7.96 -7.21 -2.29
C ASN A 70 -9.37 -6.86 -2.78
N ARG A 71 -9.48 -6.01 -3.80
CA ARG A 71 -10.77 -5.78 -4.48
C ARG A 71 -11.34 -7.08 -5.08
N LEU A 72 -10.53 -7.88 -5.77
CA LEU A 72 -11.01 -9.12 -6.39
C LEU A 72 -11.43 -10.15 -5.34
N ILE A 73 -10.65 -10.29 -4.26
CA ILE A 73 -10.98 -11.13 -3.10
C ILE A 73 -12.34 -10.75 -2.54
N ASN A 74 -12.56 -9.48 -2.23
CA ASN A 74 -13.85 -9.01 -1.71
C ASN A 74 -15.01 -9.14 -2.70
N LYS A 75 -14.78 -8.85 -3.99
CA LYS A 75 -15.85 -8.89 -5.01
C LYS A 75 -16.33 -10.31 -5.30
N TYR A 76 -15.42 -11.28 -5.28
CA TYR A 76 -15.68 -12.64 -5.72
C TYR A 76 -15.57 -13.69 -4.61
N ASP A 77 -15.43 -13.25 -3.35
CA ASP A 77 -15.27 -14.11 -2.17
C ASP A 77 -14.17 -15.17 -2.34
N LEU A 78 -12.98 -14.72 -2.75
CA LEU A 78 -11.87 -15.61 -3.08
C LEU A 78 -11.05 -15.96 -1.84
N ASN A 79 -10.81 -17.25 -1.62
CA ASN A 79 -9.73 -17.69 -0.76
C ASN A 79 -8.40 -17.61 -1.52
N ALA A 80 -7.55 -16.63 -1.18
CA ALA A 80 -6.34 -16.32 -1.92
C ALA A 80 -5.14 -16.04 -0.99
N ILE A 81 -3.94 -16.32 -1.49
CA ILE A 81 -2.67 -16.00 -0.82
C ILE A 81 -1.86 -15.10 -1.74
N PHE A 82 -1.32 -14.01 -1.19
CA PHE A 82 -0.40 -13.13 -1.91
C PHE A 82 1.06 -13.53 -1.64
N LEU A 83 1.75 -14.05 -2.67
CA LEU A 83 3.17 -14.36 -2.58
C LEU A 83 4.02 -13.25 -3.21
N ALA A 84 4.62 -12.41 -2.37
CA ALA A 84 5.46 -11.30 -2.82
C ALA A 84 6.82 -11.81 -3.34
N GLY A 85 6.98 -11.91 -4.67
CA GLY A 85 8.26 -12.25 -5.30
C GLY A 85 9.40 -11.28 -4.95
N PRO A 86 9.28 -9.96 -5.21
CA PRO A 86 10.30 -8.98 -4.84
C PRO A 86 10.21 -8.62 -3.34
N GLY A 87 10.54 -9.57 -2.47
CA GLY A 87 10.40 -9.43 -1.00
C GLY A 87 11.19 -8.29 -0.37
N HIS A 88 12.20 -7.75 -1.06
CA HIS A 88 12.94 -6.56 -0.64
C HIS A 88 12.08 -5.27 -0.63
N GLY A 89 10.92 -5.29 -1.30
CA GLY A 89 9.90 -4.23 -1.29
C GLY A 89 8.92 -4.30 -0.12
N ALA A 90 9.35 -4.78 1.05
CA ALA A 90 8.51 -4.96 2.23
C ALA A 90 7.60 -3.76 2.61
N PRO A 91 8.03 -2.48 2.49
CA PRO A 91 7.13 -1.35 2.76
C PRO A 91 5.85 -1.34 1.92
N GLY A 92 5.90 -1.84 0.67
CA GLY A 92 4.74 -1.99 -0.20
C GLY A 92 3.72 -3.04 0.27
N MET A 93 4.14 -3.98 1.13
CA MET A 93 3.27 -4.99 1.74
C MET A 93 2.79 -4.58 3.14
N LEU A 94 3.68 -4.00 3.95
CA LEU A 94 3.33 -3.55 5.30
C LEU A 94 2.28 -2.44 5.28
N ALA A 95 2.32 -1.54 4.30
CA ALA A 95 1.38 -0.42 4.23
C ALA A 95 -0.09 -0.86 4.07
N PRO A 96 -0.47 -1.71 3.10
CA PRO A 96 -1.84 -2.19 3.02
C PRO A 96 -2.26 -3.07 4.20
N ILE A 97 -1.39 -3.94 4.71
CA ILE A 97 -1.67 -4.80 5.90
C ILE A 97 -1.94 -3.93 7.15
N TYR A 98 -1.23 -2.81 7.29
CA TYR A 98 -1.51 -1.84 8.34
C TYR A 98 -2.87 -1.14 8.15
N LEU A 99 -3.18 -0.70 6.93
CA LEU A 99 -4.42 0.03 6.64
C LEU A 99 -5.68 -0.85 6.67
N GLU A 100 -5.57 -2.15 6.42
CA GLU A 100 -6.68 -3.10 6.60
C GLU A 100 -6.89 -3.52 8.06
N GLY A 101 -5.97 -3.16 8.97
CA GLY A 101 -6.09 -3.31 10.42
C GLY A 101 -5.41 -4.55 11.00
N THR A 102 -5.15 -5.57 10.18
CA THR A 102 -4.58 -6.86 10.61
C THR A 102 -3.18 -6.74 11.22
N TYR A 103 -2.38 -5.75 10.81
CA TYR A 103 -1.08 -5.48 11.44
C TYR A 103 -1.18 -5.10 12.93
N SER A 104 -2.35 -4.60 13.36
CA SER A 104 -2.57 -4.13 14.74
C SER A 104 -3.32 -5.15 15.61
N GLU A 105 -3.73 -6.28 15.05
CA GLU A 105 -4.34 -7.39 15.79
C GLU A 105 -3.25 -8.10 16.61
N VAL A 106 -3.48 -8.30 17.92
CA VAL A 106 -2.53 -8.93 18.87
C VAL A 106 -3.22 -10.05 19.63
#